data_AF-A0AAV5S773-F1
#
_entry.id   AF-A0AAV5S773-F1
#
_cell.length_a   1.000
_cell.length_b   1.000
_cell.length_c   1.000
_cell.angle_alpha   90.00
_cell.angle_beta   90.00
_cell.angle_gamma   90.00
#
_symmetry.space_group_name_H-M   'P 1'
#
loop_
_entity.id
_entity.type
_entity.pdbx_description
1 polymer ?
#
loop_
_entity_poly.entity_id
_entity_poly.type
_entity_poly.pdbx_seq_one_letter_code
_entity_poly.pdbx_strand_id
1 'polypeptide(L)'
;SKHSIVLFENKSYSSDFIRRIAHNASIGTLRIILTGSSELHREVYNLLKEMDIGMLSLHFGNKELEREIMMEPFILSLARTCKELLASFNYVTPSTIHELYQIMLVGSAKIRLVRLLTFVVEFEKSIEFFKLIGITFRDGAFFSNRDIEDEEGEEEEKVTYWHIFDGYLEIMLEENYYEISYANDMRGYFDLIRHETRKSLEEAKNKKGMKRIEIDPE
;
A
#
# COMPACT_ATOMS: atom_id res chain seq x y z
N SER A 1 -8.13 -20.05 -11.62
CA SER A 1 -9.12 -20.47 -10.60
C SER A 1 -9.03 -19.53 -9.42
N LYS A 2 -10.16 -19.11 -8.83
CA LYS A 2 -10.15 -18.31 -7.58
C LYS A 2 -10.22 -19.26 -6.41
N HIS A 3 -9.12 -19.42 -5.68
CA HIS A 3 -9.06 -20.21 -4.45
C HIS A 3 -9.07 -19.24 -3.27
N SER A 4 -9.93 -19.50 -2.28
CA SER A 4 -10.00 -18.76 -1.02
C SER A 4 -9.62 -19.72 0.11
N ILE A 5 -8.60 -19.38 0.89
CA ILE A 5 -8.13 -20.17 2.03
C ILE A 5 -8.40 -19.36 3.29
N VAL A 6 -9.13 -19.95 4.24
CA VAL A 6 -9.43 -19.35 5.54
C VAL A 6 -8.91 -20.31 6.61
N LEU A 7 -7.99 -19.82 7.44
CA LEU A 7 -7.47 -20.56 8.59
C LEU A 7 -8.22 -20.10 9.85
N PHE A 8 -8.71 -21.05 10.64
CA PHE A 8 -9.47 -20.78 11.87
C PHE A 8 -8.57 -20.84 13.11
N GLU A 9 -8.72 -19.86 13.99
CA GLU A 9 -7.89 -19.60 15.19
C GLU A 9 -7.86 -20.77 16.20
N ASN A 10 -8.81 -21.71 16.13
CA ASN A 10 -8.91 -22.88 17.02
C ASN A 10 -8.66 -24.22 16.31
N LYS A 11 -7.99 -24.19 15.15
CA LYS A 11 -7.64 -25.40 14.39
C LYS A 11 -6.12 -25.45 14.20
N SER A 12 -5.54 -26.61 14.52
CA SER A 12 -4.14 -26.89 14.20
C SER A 12 -4.06 -27.33 12.74
N TYR A 13 -3.29 -26.60 11.95
CA TYR A 13 -2.92 -27.00 10.60
C TYR A 13 -1.48 -27.48 10.62
N SER A 14 -1.15 -28.56 9.89
CA SER A 14 0.25 -28.93 9.74
C SER A 14 0.97 -27.90 8.88
N SER A 15 2.19 -27.57 9.26
CA SER A 15 3.10 -26.75 8.45
C SER A 15 3.26 -27.32 7.03
N ASP A 16 3.35 -28.65 6.92
CA ASP A 16 3.39 -29.38 5.65
C ASP A 16 2.21 -29.07 4.73
N PHE A 17 1.00 -28.93 5.28
CA PHE A 17 -0.18 -28.58 4.49
C PHE A 17 -0.05 -27.16 3.90
N ILE A 18 0.39 -26.19 4.72
CA ILE A 18 0.58 -24.80 4.30
C ILE A 18 1.70 -24.71 3.25
N ARG A 19 2.81 -25.42 3.46
CA ARG A 19 3.91 -25.53 2.49
C ARG A 19 3.44 -26.08 1.15
N ARG A 20 2.63 -27.15 1.17
CA ARG A 20 2.08 -27.74 -0.07
C ARG A 20 1.20 -26.76 -0.82
N ILE A 21 0.37 -25.98 -0.13
CA ILE A 21 -0.39 -24.90 -0.75
C ILE A 21 0.56 -23.87 -1.37
N ALA A 22 1.57 -23.45 -0.60
CA ALA A 22 2.50 -22.40 -1.03
C ALA A 22 3.22 -22.74 -2.34
N HIS A 23 3.65 -23.99 -2.50
CA HIS A 23 4.44 -24.40 -3.66
C HIS A 23 3.64 -24.86 -4.87
N ASN A 24 2.37 -25.28 -4.70
CA ASN A 24 1.61 -25.94 -5.77
C ASN A 24 0.42 -25.14 -6.29
N ALA A 25 0.12 -23.97 -5.71
CA ALA A 25 -1.03 -23.19 -6.10
C ALA A 25 -0.65 -21.73 -6.41
N SER A 26 -1.11 -21.24 -7.56
CA SER A 26 -1.30 -19.80 -7.74
C SER A 26 -2.59 -19.41 -7.01
N ILE A 27 -2.47 -18.50 -6.06
CA ILE A 27 -3.59 -18.11 -5.19
C ILE A 27 -4.15 -16.80 -5.70
N GLY A 28 -5.41 -16.80 -6.16
CA GLY A 28 -6.04 -15.57 -6.63
C GLY A 28 -6.15 -14.51 -5.53
N THR A 29 -6.67 -14.88 -4.36
CA THR A 29 -6.81 -13.99 -3.21
C THR A 29 -6.46 -14.72 -1.93
N LEU A 30 -5.56 -14.16 -1.14
CA LEU A 30 -5.17 -14.66 0.17
C LEU A 30 -5.42 -13.58 1.22
N ARG A 31 -6.31 -13.86 2.18
CA ARG A 31 -6.55 -12.99 3.32
C ARG A 31 -6.05 -13.67 4.58
N ILE A 32 -5.18 -12.99 5.31
CA ILE A 32 -4.56 -13.50 6.53
C ILE A 32 -4.82 -12.50 7.66
N ILE A 33 -5.42 -13.01 8.73
CA ILE A 33 -5.65 -12.30 9.98
C ILE A 33 -4.86 -13.06 11.04
N LEU A 34 -3.91 -12.40 11.69
CA LEU A 34 -3.02 -13.03 12.66
C LEU A 34 -3.11 -12.30 14.00
N THR A 35 -3.55 -13.03 15.01
CA THR A 35 -3.88 -12.49 16.35
C THR A 35 -2.91 -12.95 17.43
N GLY A 36 -1.85 -13.71 17.10
CA GLY A 36 -0.86 -14.19 18.07
C GLY A 36 0.58 -14.18 17.53
N SER A 37 1.54 -14.68 18.32
CA SER A 37 2.98 -14.65 17.99
C SER A 37 3.65 -16.03 17.99
N SER A 38 2.90 -17.08 17.68
CA SER A 38 3.42 -18.46 17.68
C SER A 38 4.46 -18.68 16.56
N GLU A 39 5.30 -19.71 16.72
CA GLU A 39 6.25 -20.14 15.68
C GLU A 39 5.57 -20.41 14.34
N LEU A 40 4.32 -20.90 14.37
CA LEU A 40 3.50 -21.10 13.19
C LEU A 40 3.29 -19.81 12.40
N HIS A 41 3.07 -18.67 13.07
CA HIS A 41 2.91 -17.40 12.37
C HIS A 41 4.20 -16.98 11.67
N ARG A 42 5.35 -17.14 12.34
CA ARG A 42 6.67 -16.91 11.73
C ARG A 42 6.91 -17.79 10.50
N GLU A 43 6.50 -19.05 10.58
CA GLU A 43 6.56 -19.95 9.43
C GLU A 43 5.64 -19.49 8.29
N VAL A 44 4.40 -19.11 8.58
CA VAL A 44 3.46 -18.57 7.58
C VAL A 44 4.05 -17.34 6.88
N TYR A 45 4.68 -16.41 7.61
CA TYR A 45 5.32 -15.24 6.99
C TYR A 45 6.44 -15.61 6.04
N ASN A 46 7.28 -16.57 6.39
CA ASN A 46 8.34 -17.01 5.48
C ASN A 46 7.77 -17.65 4.21
N LEU A 47 6.69 -18.44 4.35
CA LEU A 47 6.03 -19.06 3.19
C LEU A 47 5.36 -18.04 2.26
N LEU A 48 4.84 -16.93 2.78
CA LEU A 48 4.27 -15.86 1.95
C LEU A 48 5.26 -15.28 0.93
N LYS A 49 6.55 -15.32 1.24
CA LYS A 49 7.64 -14.87 0.35
C LYS A 49 7.89 -15.82 -0.82
N GLU A 50 7.32 -17.01 -0.77
CA GLU A 50 7.54 -18.07 -1.76
C GLU A 50 6.29 -18.36 -2.60
N MET A 51 5.14 -17.79 -2.23
CA MET A 51 3.86 -17.97 -2.92
C MET A 51 3.74 -17.14 -4.19
N ASP A 52 2.91 -17.60 -5.14
CA ASP A 52 2.42 -16.78 -6.26
C ASP A 52 1.00 -16.31 -5.96
N ILE A 53 0.85 -15.04 -5.61
CA ILE A 53 -0.41 -14.48 -5.10
C ILE A 53 -0.92 -13.41 -6.07
N GLY A 54 -2.22 -13.42 -6.35
CA GLY A 54 -2.90 -12.30 -6.99
C GLY A 54 -2.99 -11.13 -6.01
N MET A 55 -3.94 -11.22 -5.07
CA MET A 55 -4.15 -10.25 -4.00
C MET A 55 -3.81 -10.83 -2.63
N LEU A 56 -2.93 -10.17 -1.88
CA LEU A 56 -2.60 -10.47 -0.50
C LEU A 56 -3.18 -9.39 0.41
N SER A 57 -4.03 -9.79 1.36
CA SER A 57 -4.53 -8.93 2.43
C SER A 57 -3.98 -9.42 3.78
N LEU A 58 -3.17 -8.59 4.45
CA LEU A 58 -2.58 -8.88 5.75
C LEU A 58 -3.14 -7.96 6.84
N HIS A 59 -3.63 -8.57 7.92
CA HIS A 59 -4.06 -7.84 9.09
C HIS A 59 -3.44 -8.45 10.35
N PHE A 60 -2.82 -7.59 11.15
CA PHE A 60 -2.18 -7.95 12.42
C PHE A 60 -3.10 -7.52 13.56
N GLY A 61 -3.54 -8.48 14.38
CA GLY A 61 -4.32 -8.21 15.59
C GLY A 61 -3.48 -7.70 16.77
N ASN A 62 -2.15 -7.65 16.61
CA ASN A 62 -1.20 -7.25 17.64
C ASN A 62 -0.13 -6.31 17.04
N LYS A 63 0.08 -5.14 17.65
CA LYS A 63 1.02 -4.10 17.15
C LYS A 63 2.49 -4.50 17.33
N GLU A 64 2.82 -5.20 18.42
CA GLU A 64 4.18 -5.68 18.65
C GLU A 64 4.60 -6.71 17.58
N LEU A 65 3.68 -7.59 17.19
CA LEU A 65 3.87 -8.56 16.13
C LEU A 65 4.02 -7.88 14.77
N GLU A 66 3.17 -6.90 14.48
CA GLU A 66 3.30 -6.07 13.29
C GLU A 66 4.69 -5.46 13.23
N ARG A 67 5.16 -4.84 14.33
CA ARG A 67 6.50 -4.24 14.41
C ARG A 67 7.64 -5.24 14.18
N GLU A 68 7.51 -6.46 14.70
CA GLU A 68 8.54 -7.49 14.59
C GLU A 68 8.67 -8.04 13.16
N ILE A 69 7.53 -8.26 12.48
CA ILE A 69 7.48 -8.92 11.18
C ILE A 69 7.50 -7.94 10.02
N MET A 70 6.82 -6.80 10.15
CA MET A 70 6.67 -5.79 9.10
C MET A 70 7.88 -4.87 9.00
N MET A 71 9.05 -5.49 9.00
CA MET A 71 10.31 -4.84 8.68
C MET A 71 10.39 -4.60 7.17
N GLU A 72 11.12 -3.56 6.77
CA GLU A 72 11.26 -3.15 5.35
C GLU A 72 11.58 -4.33 4.41
N PRO A 73 12.53 -5.24 4.73
CA PRO A 73 12.84 -6.37 3.85
C PRO A 73 11.67 -7.33 3.62
N PHE A 74 10.78 -7.47 4.62
CA PHE A 74 9.59 -8.31 4.52
C PHE A 74 8.61 -7.73 3.50
N ILE A 75 8.32 -6.44 3.60
CA ILE A 75 7.36 -5.75 2.74
C ILE A 75 7.81 -5.79 1.28
N LEU A 76 9.10 -5.51 1.05
CA LEU A 76 9.70 -5.57 -0.28
C LEU A 76 9.71 -6.99 -0.85
N SER A 77 9.83 -8.02 -0.01
CA SER A 77 9.69 -9.41 -0.45
C SER A 77 8.26 -9.74 -0.88
N LEU A 78 7.25 -9.23 -0.17
CA LEU A 78 5.84 -9.42 -0.56
C LEU A 78 5.50 -8.72 -1.88
N ALA A 79 6.07 -7.54 -2.14
CA ALA A 79 5.90 -6.84 -3.41
C ALA A 79 6.38 -7.66 -4.63
N ARG A 80 7.25 -8.65 -4.43
CA ARG A 80 7.71 -9.55 -5.51
C ARG A 80 6.80 -10.74 -5.72
N THR A 81 6.01 -11.11 -4.71
CA THR A 81 5.21 -12.34 -4.71
C THR A 81 3.73 -12.11 -5.02
N CYS A 82 3.23 -10.90 -4.78
CA CYS A 82 1.84 -10.53 -5.07
C CYS A 82 1.69 -9.46 -6.15
N LYS A 83 0.51 -9.40 -6.76
CA LYS A 83 0.10 -8.30 -7.66
C LYS A 83 -0.57 -7.16 -6.91
N GLU A 84 -1.26 -7.46 -5.83
CA GLU A 84 -1.95 -6.48 -4.99
C GLU A 84 -1.63 -6.77 -3.53
N LEU A 85 -1.17 -5.76 -2.80
CA LEU A 85 -0.82 -5.85 -1.38
C LEU A 85 -1.67 -4.87 -0.59
N LEU A 86 -2.54 -5.40 0.27
CA LEU A 86 -3.35 -4.64 1.21
C LEU A 86 -2.86 -5.01 2.60
N ALA A 87 -2.18 -4.10 3.30
CA ALA A 87 -1.85 -4.38 4.70
C ALA A 87 -1.94 -3.13 5.57
N SER A 88 -2.15 -3.37 6.86
CA SER A 88 -1.91 -2.34 7.87
C SER A 88 -0.41 -2.25 8.10
N PHE A 89 0.13 -1.04 7.93
CA PHE A 89 1.56 -0.75 7.93
C PHE A 89 1.87 0.45 8.83
N ASN A 90 1.57 0.35 10.12
CA ASN A 90 1.79 1.44 11.07
C ASN A 90 3.30 1.78 11.22
N TYR A 91 4.18 0.87 10.83
CA TYR A 91 5.64 0.98 10.96
C TYR A 91 6.38 1.16 9.63
N VAL A 92 5.67 1.39 8.52
CA VAL A 92 6.32 1.67 7.23
C VAL A 92 6.99 3.04 7.26
N THR A 93 8.26 3.06 6.86
CA THR A 93 9.05 4.29 6.73
C THR A 93 8.83 4.93 5.36
N PRO A 94 9.04 6.25 5.22
CA PRO A 94 9.04 6.91 3.92
C PRO A 94 10.02 6.27 2.92
N SER A 95 11.18 5.80 3.39
CA SER A 95 12.16 5.08 2.57
C SER A 95 11.61 3.76 2.02
N THR A 96 10.87 3.00 2.82
CA THR A 96 10.21 1.77 2.36
C THR A 96 9.17 2.06 1.27
N ILE A 97 8.36 3.11 1.44
CA ILE A 97 7.40 3.55 0.42
C ILE A 97 8.14 3.96 -0.86
N HIS A 98 9.24 4.69 -0.74
CA HIS A 98 10.08 5.08 -1.87
C HIS A 98 10.64 3.86 -2.61
N GLU A 99 11.12 2.83 -1.92
CA GLU A 99 11.58 1.60 -2.57
C GLU A 99 10.45 0.85 -3.29
N LEU A 100 9.26 0.75 -2.68
CA LEU A 100 8.07 0.19 -3.34
C LEU A 100 7.70 0.98 -4.59
N TYR A 101 7.71 2.31 -4.49
CA TYR A 101 7.51 3.22 -5.61
C TYR A 101 8.52 2.96 -6.73
N GLN A 102 9.81 2.84 -6.43
CA GLN A 102 10.85 2.56 -7.43
C GLN A 102 10.67 1.19 -8.10
N ILE A 103 10.36 0.16 -7.31
CA ILE A 103 10.03 -1.17 -7.82
C ILE A 103 8.84 -1.11 -8.78
N MET A 104 7.78 -0.39 -8.38
CA MET A 104 6.58 -0.19 -9.18
C MET A 104 6.81 0.69 -10.39
N LEU A 105 7.69 1.67 -10.36
CA LEU A 105 8.00 2.55 -11.49
C LEU A 105 8.79 1.80 -12.56
N VAL A 106 9.88 1.14 -12.16
CA VAL A 106 10.74 0.35 -13.05
C VAL A 106 10.02 -0.90 -13.58
N GLY A 107 9.04 -1.42 -12.84
CA GLY A 107 8.32 -2.64 -13.20
C GLY A 107 9.13 -3.90 -12.94
N SER A 108 10.06 -3.84 -11.99
CA SER A 108 10.93 -4.97 -11.62
C SER A 108 10.22 -6.05 -10.79
N ALA A 109 8.94 -5.84 -10.44
CA ALA A 109 8.12 -6.80 -9.71
C ALA A 109 6.70 -6.96 -10.27
N LYS A 110 5.97 -7.95 -9.73
CA LYS A 110 4.58 -8.26 -10.10
C LYS A 110 3.56 -7.28 -9.52
N ILE A 111 3.92 -6.57 -8.46
CA ILE A 111 3.01 -5.64 -7.76
C ILE A 111 2.51 -4.54 -8.69
N ARG A 112 1.21 -4.26 -8.60
CA ARG A 112 0.44 -3.24 -9.33
C ARG A 112 -0.36 -2.35 -8.40
N LEU A 113 -0.68 -2.84 -7.20
CA LEU A 113 -1.35 -2.06 -6.18
C LEU A 113 -0.71 -2.33 -4.82
N VAL A 114 -0.30 -1.28 -4.15
CA VAL A 114 0.01 -1.31 -2.71
C VAL A 114 -0.98 -0.38 -2.04
N ARG A 115 -1.77 -0.90 -1.12
CA ARG A 115 -2.68 -0.12 -0.28
C ARG A 115 -2.25 -0.25 1.17
N LEU A 116 -1.84 0.89 1.74
CA LEU A 116 -1.48 0.99 3.14
C LEU A 116 -2.74 1.33 3.94
N LEU A 117 -3.31 0.30 4.57
CA LEU A 117 -4.49 0.36 5.44
C LEU A 117 -4.07 0.80 6.85
N THR A 118 -3.62 2.02 6.99
CA THR A 118 -3.22 2.55 8.30
C THR A 118 -4.36 3.31 8.95
N PHE A 119 -4.46 3.18 10.27
CA PHE A 119 -5.25 4.13 11.06
C PHE A 119 -4.54 5.48 11.19
N VAL A 120 -3.25 5.56 10.87
CA VAL A 120 -2.44 6.79 10.87
C VAL A 120 -1.30 6.64 9.85
N VAL A 121 -1.50 6.90 8.55
CA VAL A 121 -0.35 7.41 7.78
C VAL A 121 -0.24 8.83 8.28
N GLU A 122 0.73 9.08 9.15
CA GLU A 122 1.06 10.44 9.56
C GLU A 122 1.33 11.21 8.28
N PHE A 123 0.54 12.24 7.99
CA PHE A 123 0.68 13.05 6.78
C PHE A 123 2.14 13.49 6.57
N GLU A 124 2.86 13.75 7.67
CA GLU A 124 4.30 14.02 7.70
C GLU A 124 5.15 12.94 7.01
N LYS A 125 4.86 11.64 7.21
CA LYS A 125 5.56 10.53 6.52
C LYS A 125 5.29 10.55 5.02
N SER A 126 4.07 10.87 4.60
CA SER A 126 3.75 11.05 3.18
C SER A 126 4.55 12.22 2.60
N ILE A 127 4.64 13.35 3.32
CA ILE A 127 5.46 14.50 2.92
C ILE A 127 6.95 14.15 2.83
N GLU A 128 7.48 13.38 3.78
CA GLU A 128 8.87 12.89 3.70
C GLU A 128 9.09 11.99 2.48
N PHE A 129 8.15 11.10 2.18
CA PHE A 129 8.19 10.30 0.95
C PHE A 129 8.13 11.17 -0.30
N PHE A 130 7.26 12.18 -0.35
CA PHE A 130 7.15 13.11 -1.47
C PHE A 130 8.48 13.83 -1.73
N LYS A 131 9.18 14.25 -0.68
CA LYS A 131 10.53 14.85 -0.81
C LYS A 131 11.51 13.88 -1.47
N LEU A 132 11.46 12.58 -1.15
CA LEU A 132 12.32 11.56 -1.76
C LEU A 132 12.09 11.43 -3.27
N ILE A 133 10.87 11.70 -3.74
CA ILE A 133 10.52 11.69 -5.18
C ILE A 133 10.51 13.10 -5.79
N GLY A 134 11.10 14.10 -5.14
CA GLY A 134 11.19 15.46 -5.70
C GLY A 134 9.83 16.16 -5.83
N ILE A 135 8.91 15.90 -4.90
CA ILE A 135 7.67 16.63 -4.72
C ILE A 135 7.74 17.35 -3.38
N THR A 136 7.37 18.63 -3.36
CA THR A 136 7.30 19.42 -2.12
C THR A 136 5.86 19.87 -1.87
N PHE A 137 5.48 19.97 -0.59
CA PHE A 137 4.16 20.45 -0.18
C PHE A 137 4.34 21.76 0.59
N ARG A 138 3.74 22.85 0.10
CA ARG A 138 3.81 24.19 0.71
C ARG A 138 2.46 24.89 0.55
N ASP A 139 2.01 25.60 1.57
CA ASP A 139 0.79 26.41 1.53
C ASP A 139 -0.46 25.66 1.01
N GLY A 140 -0.57 24.36 1.32
CA GLY A 140 -1.70 23.52 0.92
C GLY A 140 -1.63 22.94 -0.50
N ALA A 141 -0.52 23.14 -1.22
CA ALA A 141 -0.35 22.67 -2.59
C ALA A 141 0.92 21.83 -2.79
N PHE A 142 0.87 20.89 -3.74
CA PHE A 142 2.02 20.11 -4.18
C PHE A 142 2.75 20.81 -5.33
N PHE A 143 4.08 20.75 -5.31
CA PHE A 143 4.97 21.32 -6.32
C PHE A 143 5.97 20.26 -6.75
N SER A 144 6.25 20.16 -8.06
CA SER A 144 7.29 19.27 -8.58
C SER A 144 7.99 19.87 -9.80
N ASN A 145 9.28 19.56 -9.94
CA ASN A 145 10.07 19.86 -11.14
C ASN A 145 9.86 18.81 -12.24
N ARG A 146 9.04 17.79 -11.97
CA ARG A 146 8.70 16.70 -12.89
C ARG A 146 7.27 16.92 -13.41
N ASP A 147 6.97 16.35 -14.58
CA ASP A 147 5.61 16.41 -15.13
C ASP A 147 4.70 15.49 -14.33
N ILE A 148 4.08 16.05 -13.29
CA ILE A 148 3.20 15.37 -12.36
C ILE A 148 1.85 16.09 -12.36
N GLU A 149 0.76 15.34 -12.35
CA GLU A 149 -0.61 15.87 -12.31
C GLU A 149 -1.21 15.61 -10.94
N ASP A 150 -1.95 16.57 -10.36
CA ASP A 150 -2.65 16.43 -9.09
C ASP A 150 -4.17 16.64 -9.18
N GLU A 151 -4.94 15.87 -8.43
CA GLU A 151 -6.39 16.06 -8.33
C GLU A 151 -6.81 16.12 -6.87
N GLU A 152 -7.54 17.16 -6.51
CA GLU A 152 -8.33 17.22 -5.29
C GLU A 152 -9.72 16.63 -5.60
N GLY A 153 -9.98 15.42 -5.12
CA GLY A 153 -11.22 14.68 -5.35
C GLY A 153 -12.44 15.32 -4.67
N GLU A 154 -13.65 14.88 -5.05
CA GLU A 154 -14.91 15.38 -4.47
C GLU A 154 -14.89 15.30 -2.93
N GLU A 155 -15.21 16.43 -2.26
CA GLU A 155 -15.51 16.47 -0.83
C GLU A 155 -16.83 15.70 -0.58
N GLU A 156 -16.76 14.38 -0.45
CA GLU A 156 -17.83 13.61 0.17
C GLU A 156 -17.79 13.89 1.68
N GLU A 157 -18.50 14.94 2.11
CA GLU A 157 -18.75 15.33 3.51
C GLU A 157 -17.53 15.25 4.47
N LYS A 158 -16.33 15.70 4.04
CA LYS A 158 -15.07 15.96 4.81
C LYS A 158 -13.86 15.05 4.52
N VAL A 159 -13.85 14.34 3.40
CA VAL A 159 -12.66 13.60 2.96
C VAL A 159 -12.10 14.24 1.70
N THR A 160 -10.81 14.60 1.74
CA THR A 160 -10.08 15.11 0.58
C THR A 160 -9.20 13.99 0.04
N TYR A 161 -9.32 13.71 -1.25
CA TYR A 161 -8.45 12.76 -1.94
C TYR A 161 -7.45 13.53 -2.78
N TRP A 162 -6.17 13.21 -2.66
CA TRP A 162 -5.16 13.67 -3.62
C TRP A 162 -4.72 12.52 -4.49
N HIS A 163 -4.85 12.69 -5.80
CA HIS A 163 -4.27 11.78 -6.78
C HIS A 163 -3.08 12.45 -7.43
N ILE A 164 -1.92 11.80 -7.42
CA ILE A 164 -0.66 12.32 -7.99
C ILE A 164 -0.17 11.32 -9.05
N PHE A 165 -0.02 11.76 -10.30
CA PHE A 165 0.37 10.88 -11.41
C PHE A 165 1.82 11.11 -11.85
N ASP A 166 2.62 10.05 -11.84
CA ASP A 166 3.99 10.00 -12.38
C ASP A 166 4.09 8.92 -13.47
N GLY A 167 3.92 9.35 -14.72
CA GLY A 167 3.82 8.45 -15.87
C GLY A 167 2.61 7.52 -15.76
N TYR A 168 2.86 6.22 -15.58
CA TYR A 168 1.82 5.20 -15.39
C TYR A 168 1.53 4.87 -13.92
N LEU A 169 2.20 5.55 -13.00
CA LEU A 169 2.01 5.36 -11.58
C LEU A 169 1.09 6.46 -11.04
N GLU A 170 0.13 6.08 -10.21
CA GLU A 170 -0.75 6.96 -9.46
C GLU A 170 -0.45 6.74 -7.97
N ILE A 171 -0.29 7.85 -7.24
CA ILE A 171 -0.21 7.89 -5.78
C ILE A 171 -1.51 8.51 -5.32
N MET A 172 -2.30 7.78 -4.52
CA MET A 172 -3.54 8.30 -3.95
C MET A 172 -3.39 8.44 -2.45
N LEU A 173 -3.69 9.63 -1.93
CA LEU A 173 -3.66 9.94 -0.51
C LEU A 173 -5.06 10.41 -0.08
N GLU A 174 -5.59 9.80 0.98
CA GLU A 174 -6.81 10.27 1.63
C GLU A 174 -6.45 11.11 2.86
N GLU A 175 -6.86 12.38 2.88
CA GLU A 175 -6.90 13.21 4.08
C GLU A 175 -8.31 13.24 4.64
N ASN A 176 -8.45 12.76 5.86
CA ASN A 176 -9.73 12.70 6.54
C ASN A 176 -9.79 13.77 7.65
N TYR A 177 -10.63 14.79 7.45
CA TYR A 177 -10.81 15.91 8.37
C TYR A 177 -11.79 15.62 9.51
N TYR A 178 -12.02 14.35 9.90
CA TYR A 178 -12.73 14.13 11.15
C TYR A 178 -11.97 14.81 12.28
N GLU A 179 -12.59 15.85 12.85
CA GLU A 179 -12.27 16.45 14.14
C GLU A 179 -12.26 15.33 15.19
N ILE A 180 -11.16 14.58 15.29
CA ILE A 180 -10.87 13.84 16.50
C ILE A 180 -10.42 14.91 17.49
N SER A 181 -11.43 15.55 18.08
CA SER A 181 -11.29 16.25 19.34
C SER A 181 -10.45 15.35 20.24
N TYR A 182 -9.24 15.82 20.56
CA TYR A 182 -8.28 15.29 21.53
C TYR A 182 -7.16 14.32 21.08
N ALA A 183 -7.00 13.97 19.80
CA ALA A 183 -5.76 13.33 19.33
C ALA A 183 -5.49 13.62 17.85
N ASN A 184 -4.29 14.10 17.52
CA ASN A 184 -3.81 14.51 16.18
C ASN A 184 -3.66 13.34 15.17
N ASP A 185 -4.52 12.33 15.24
CA ASP A 185 -4.42 11.10 14.44
C ASP A 185 -5.26 11.24 13.17
N MET A 186 -4.69 11.82 12.10
CA MET A 186 -5.29 11.73 10.76
C MET A 186 -5.39 10.26 10.35
N ARG A 187 -6.59 9.81 10.02
CA ARG A 187 -6.83 8.47 9.47
C ARG A 187 -6.96 8.58 7.96
N GLY A 188 -6.20 7.81 7.21
CA GLY A 188 -6.24 7.86 5.76
C GLY A 188 -5.61 6.63 5.15
N TYR A 189 -5.86 6.43 3.87
CA TYR A 189 -5.22 5.40 3.07
C TYR A 189 -4.17 6.06 2.16
N PHE A 190 -3.11 5.31 1.93
CA PHE A 190 -2.09 5.65 0.95
C PHE A 190 -2.01 4.49 -0.04
N ASP A 191 -2.28 4.79 -1.32
CA ASP A 191 -2.19 3.82 -2.39
C ASP A 191 -1.07 4.19 -3.37
N LEU A 192 -0.33 3.17 -3.80
CA LEU A 192 0.46 3.19 -5.03
C LEU A 192 -0.23 2.29 -6.04
N ILE A 193 -0.56 2.83 -7.21
CA ILE A 193 -1.31 2.13 -8.25
C ILE A 193 -0.55 2.26 -9.57
N ARG A 194 -0.14 1.13 -10.17
CA ARG A 194 0.47 1.10 -11.50
C ARG A 194 -0.58 0.74 -12.54
N HIS A 195 -0.87 1.69 -13.42
CA HIS A 195 -1.71 1.50 -14.59
C HIS A 195 -0.97 0.70 -15.66
N GLU A 196 -1.51 -0.46 -16.03
CA GLU A 196 -0.87 -1.32 -17.04
C GLU A 196 -1.08 -0.84 -18.47
N THR A 197 -2.08 0.02 -18.70
CA THR A 197 -2.45 0.49 -20.03
C THR A 197 -2.69 1.98 -20.04
N ARG A 198 -2.50 2.62 -21.21
CA ARG A 198 -2.83 4.03 -21.36
C ARG A 198 -4.31 4.26 -21.06
N LYS A 199 -5.18 3.36 -21.51
CA LYS A 199 -6.61 3.43 -21.26
C LYS A 199 -6.93 3.51 -19.76
N SER A 200 -6.36 2.62 -18.94
CA SER A 200 -6.63 2.63 -17.48
C SER A 200 -6.10 3.90 -16.80
N LEU A 201 -4.95 4.41 -17.25
CA LEU A 201 -4.41 5.68 -16.79
C LEU A 201 -5.35 6.85 -17.13
N GLU A 202 -5.79 6.95 -18.38
CA GLU A 202 -6.71 8.01 -18.81
C GLU A 202 -8.07 7.87 -18.11
N GLU A 203 -8.56 6.66 -17.85
CA GLU A 203 -9.78 6.45 -17.06
C GLU A 203 -9.63 6.93 -15.62
N ALA A 204 -8.47 6.69 -14.99
CA ALA A 204 -8.16 7.26 -13.68
C ALA A 204 -8.07 8.79 -13.74
N LYS A 205 -7.47 9.34 -14.80
CA LYS A 205 -7.33 10.78 -15.02
C LYS A 205 -8.61 11.52 -15.37
N ASN A 206 -9.59 10.85 -15.96
CA ASN A 206 -10.85 11.48 -16.33
C ASN A 206 -11.91 11.40 -15.22
N LYS A 207 -11.52 11.02 -14.00
CA LYS A 207 -12.35 11.28 -12.82
C LYS A 207 -12.52 12.79 -12.67
N LYS A 208 -13.68 13.21 -12.16
CA LYS A 208 -14.02 14.63 -12.06
C LYS A 208 -13.20 15.27 -10.93
N GLY A 209 -12.55 16.40 -11.22
CA GLY A 209 -11.83 17.19 -10.22
C GLY A 209 -10.37 17.54 -10.58
N MET A 210 -9.82 16.97 -11.65
CA MET A 210 -8.40 17.14 -11.99
C MET A 210 -7.92 18.58 -12.14
N LYS A 211 -6.84 18.90 -11.44
CA LYS A 211 -5.98 20.07 -11.66
C LYS A 211 -4.63 19.55 -12.19
N ARG A 212 -3.72 20.46 -12.52
CA ARG A 212 -2.34 20.08 -12.89
C ARG A 212 -1.42 20.86 -11.98
N ILE A 213 -0.43 20.18 -11.42
CA ILE A 213 0.59 20.83 -10.59
C ILE A 213 1.26 21.91 -11.43
N GLU A 214 1.38 23.11 -10.86
CA GLU A 214 2.22 24.14 -11.41
C GLU A 214 3.67 23.70 -11.27
N ILE A 215 4.37 23.59 -12.40
CA ILE A 215 5.81 23.32 -12.42
C ILE A 215 6.48 24.52 -11.75
N ASP A 216 7.17 24.30 -10.62
CA ASP A 216 7.94 25.34 -9.93
C ASP A 216 9.10 25.78 -10.86
N PRO A 217 9.09 27.02 -11.39
CA PRO A 217 10.19 27.51 -12.19
C PRO A 217 11.28 27.98 -11.23
N GLU A 218 12.19 27.08 -10.85
CA GLU A 218 13.46 27.48 -10.21
C GLU A 218 14.23 28.53 -11.05
#